data_AF-A0A6G1YQJ9-F1
#
_entry.id   AF-A0A6G1YQJ9-F1
#
_cell.length_a   1.000
_cell.length_b   1.000
_cell.length_c   1.000
_cell.angle_alpha   90.00
_cell.angle_beta   90.00
_cell.angle_gamma   90.00
#
_symmetry.space_group_name_H-M   'P 1'
#
loop_
_entity.id
_entity.type
_entity.pdbx_description
1 polymer ?
#
loop_
_entity_poly.entity_id
_entity_poly.type
_entity_poly.pdbx_seq_one_letter_code
_entity_poly.pdbx_strand_id
1 'polypeptide(L)'
;MGIIAVYRHGLHGVHGRSYLFLTLGIISWFAADLTLAYYYFALGIEEQILVSVTDVLWFIGYLFLAAHLFTVLRFIRSRIKLMTIILTSIVTLLFITYIAINLFPSSRFLAEGDFTSFVVTITYPILDMMLFVPSMIILISLRKDDVQSIPWILSSLSLLVNAVADERYVNDFVNGRLHNLLFWDIFYVTDFIIMAGALFWYYRFHISPERRKMKITG
;
A
#
# COMPACT_ATOMS: atom_id res chain seq x y z
N MET A 1 -10.71 -9.60 8.90
CA MET A 1 -9.60 -9.97 9.82
C MET A 1 -8.99 -8.77 10.54
N GLY A 2 -8.71 -7.63 9.86
CA GLY A 2 -8.13 -6.43 10.49
C GLY A 2 -8.90 -5.90 11.71
N ILE A 3 -10.23 -5.76 11.60
CA ILE A 3 -11.10 -5.33 12.71
C ILE A 3 -10.98 -6.26 13.93
N ILE A 4 -10.95 -7.58 13.69
CA ILE A 4 -10.81 -8.60 14.74
C ILE A 4 -9.42 -8.51 15.40
N ALA A 5 -8.37 -8.28 14.61
CA ALA A 5 -7.01 -8.10 15.11
C ALA A 5 -6.90 -6.86 16.01
N VAL A 6 -7.46 -5.73 15.59
CA VAL A 6 -7.50 -4.48 16.38
C VAL A 6 -8.29 -4.67 17.67
N TYR A 7 -9.46 -5.30 17.60
CA TYR A 7 -10.31 -5.58 18.76
C TYR A 7 -9.63 -6.52 19.77
N ARG A 8 -8.92 -7.56 19.32
CA ARG A 8 -8.29 -8.56 20.20
C ARG A 8 -7.00 -8.10 20.88
N HIS A 9 -6.17 -7.32 20.17
CA HIS A 9 -4.85 -6.95 20.67
C HIS A 9 -4.81 -5.56 21.31
N GLY A 10 -5.91 -4.80 21.19
CA GLY A 10 -6.05 -3.46 21.72
C GLY A 10 -5.26 -2.42 20.91
N LEU A 11 -5.49 -1.14 21.23
CA LEU A 11 -4.83 0.00 20.58
C LEU A 11 -3.49 0.40 21.22
N HIS A 12 -3.06 -0.35 22.24
CA HIS A 12 -1.87 -0.03 23.02
C HIS A 12 -0.61 -0.59 22.37
N GLY A 13 0.43 0.26 22.26
CA GLY A 13 1.71 -0.10 21.65
C GLY A 13 1.76 0.11 20.14
N VAL A 14 2.97 -0.05 19.59
CA VAL A 14 3.28 0.24 18.18
C VAL A 14 2.54 -0.68 17.23
N HIS A 15 2.46 -1.98 17.54
CA HIS A 15 1.70 -2.94 16.74
C HIS A 15 0.22 -2.55 16.66
N GLY A 16 -0.47 -2.31 17.79
CA GLY A 16 -1.89 -1.95 17.77
C GLY A 16 -2.20 -0.71 16.92
N ARG A 17 -1.42 0.37 17.08
CA ARG A 17 -1.58 1.59 16.26
C ARG A 17 -1.32 1.36 14.78
N SER A 18 -0.24 0.66 14.47
CA SER A 18 0.13 0.30 13.10
C SER A 18 -0.97 -0.53 12.42
N TYR A 19 -1.55 -1.52 13.09
CA TYR A 19 -2.62 -2.36 12.53
C TYR A 19 -3.98 -1.66 12.49
N LEU A 20 -4.24 -0.68 13.37
CA LEU A 20 -5.39 0.19 13.23
C LEU A 20 -5.31 0.99 11.92
N PHE A 21 -4.17 1.66 11.67
CA PHE A 21 -3.96 2.39 10.41
C PHE A 21 -4.05 1.46 9.20
N LEU A 22 -3.44 0.27 9.26
CA LEU A 22 -3.56 -0.73 8.19
C LEU A 22 -5.03 -1.08 7.91
N THR A 23 -5.82 -1.31 8.96
CA THR A 23 -7.23 -1.69 8.83
C THR A 23 -8.06 -0.56 8.25
N LEU A 24 -7.86 0.69 8.70
CA LEU A 24 -8.56 1.85 8.15
C LEU A 24 -8.18 2.09 6.69
N GLY A 25 -6.90 1.89 6.34
CA GLY A 25 -6.42 1.97 4.96
C GLY A 25 -7.11 0.96 4.06
N ILE A 26 -7.12 -0.32 4.46
CA ILE A 26 -7.78 -1.40 3.71
C ILE A 26 -9.29 -1.16 3.58
N ILE A 27 -9.97 -0.69 4.62
CA ILE A 27 -11.41 -0.37 4.55
C ILE A 27 -11.66 0.74 3.53
N SER A 28 -10.80 1.77 3.50
CA SER A 28 -10.95 2.91 2.59
C SER A 28 -10.68 2.50 1.13
N TRP A 29 -9.63 1.72 0.88
CA TRP A 29 -9.36 1.15 -0.45
C TRP A 29 -10.45 0.21 -0.92
N PHE A 30 -10.92 -0.69 -0.05
CA PHE A 30 -12.05 -1.56 -0.40
C PHE A 30 -13.33 -0.77 -0.72
N ALA A 31 -13.61 0.32 0.01
CA ALA A 31 -14.74 1.19 -0.29
C ALA A 31 -14.58 1.90 -1.64
N ALA A 32 -13.35 2.30 -2.00
CA ALA A 32 -13.04 2.86 -3.31
C ALA A 32 -13.31 1.83 -4.42
N ASP A 33 -12.72 0.64 -4.33
CA ASP A 33 -12.88 -0.41 -5.34
C ASP A 33 -14.35 -0.84 -5.49
N LEU A 34 -15.10 -0.89 -4.38
CA LEU A 34 -16.54 -1.16 -4.41
C LEU A 34 -17.32 -0.03 -5.11
N THR A 35 -16.94 1.23 -4.88
CA THR A 35 -17.54 2.39 -5.55
C THR A 35 -17.25 2.37 -7.04
N LEU A 36 -16.02 2.03 -7.43
CA LEU A 36 -15.60 1.88 -8.81
C LEU A 36 -16.37 0.76 -9.51
N ALA A 37 -16.45 -0.42 -8.88
CA ALA A 37 -17.23 -1.54 -9.39
C ALA A 37 -18.71 -1.18 -9.56
N TYR A 38 -19.28 -0.41 -8.63
CA TYR A 38 -20.65 0.08 -8.76
C TYR A 38 -20.81 1.04 -9.96
N TYR A 39 -19.88 1.98 -10.15
CA TYR A 39 -19.91 2.88 -11.31
C TYR A 39 -19.82 2.12 -12.63
N TYR A 40 -18.92 1.14 -12.71
CA TYR A 40 -18.74 0.35 -13.91
C TYR A 40 -19.93 -0.57 -14.21
N PHE A 41 -20.33 -1.42 -13.25
CA PHE A 41 -21.33 -2.45 -13.49
C PHE A 41 -22.78 -1.98 -13.34
N ALA A 42 -23.06 -1.02 -12.45
CA ALA A 42 -24.43 -0.58 -12.21
C ALA A 42 -24.79 0.70 -12.98
N LEU A 43 -23.84 1.62 -13.15
CA LEU A 43 -24.07 2.89 -13.84
C LEU A 43 -23.53 2.93 -15.27
N GLY A 44 -22.73 1.95 -15.69
CA GLY A 44 -22.13 1.91 -17.02
C GLY A 44 -21.14 3.05 -17.29
N ILE A 45 -20.58 3.65 -16.22
CA ILE A 45 -19.56 4.69 -16.32
C ILE A 45 -18.21 3.98 -16.44
N GLU A 46 -17.56 4.12 -17.59
CA GLU A 46 -16.25 3.53 -17.82
C GLU A 46 -15.19 4.14 -16.88
N GLU A 47 -14.22 3.31 -16.51
CA GLU A 47 -13.09 3.70 -15.67
C GLU A 47 -12.37 4.91 -16.28
N GLN A 48 -12.17 5.96 -15.47
CA GLN A 48 -11.27 7.10 -15.72
C GLN A 48 -11.79 8.30 -16.54
N ILE A 49 -13.10 8.44 -16.81
CA ILE A 49 -13.57 9.65 -17.53
C ILE A 49 -13.47 10.92 -16.64
N LEU A 50 -13.62 10.81 -15.31
CA LEU A 50 -13.66 11.96 -14.40
C LEU A 50 -13.09 11.63 -13.02
N VAL A 51 -12.47 12.64 -12.38
CA VAL A 51 -12.17 12.63 -10.94
C VAL A 51 -13.47 12.42 -10.16
N SER A 52 -13.45 11.50 -9.20
CA SER A 52 -14.64 10.97 -8.55
C SER A 52 -14.46 10.76 -7.04
N VAL A 53 -15.54 10.32 -6.38
CA VAL A 53 -15.52 9.92 -4.97
C VAL A 53 -14.53 8.76 -4.73
N THR A 54 -14.29 7.93 -5.75
CA THR A 54 -13.31 6.84 -5.68
C THR A 54 -11.91 7.35 -5.38
N ASP A 55 -11.48 8.45 -6.02
CA ASP A 55 -10.16 9.07 -5.79
C ASP A 55 -9.99 9.54 -4.35
N VAL A 56 -11.04 10.15 -3.78
CA VAL A 56 -11.04 10.60 -2.38
C VAL A 56 -10.87 9.43 -1.43
N LEU A 57 -11.59 8.32 -1.67
CA LEU A 57 -11.49 7.11 -0.84
C LEU A 57 -10.11 6.44 -0.97
N TRP A 58 -9.54 6.38 -2.18
CA TRP A 58 -8.18 5.89 -2.38
C TRP A 58 -7.15 6.76 -1.66
N PHE A 59 -7.24 8.09 -1.75
CA PHE A 59 -6.33 9.01 -1.06
C PHE A 59 -6.38 8.87 0.46
N ILE A 60 -7.57 8.70 1.03
CA ILE A 60 -7.73 8.40 2.46
C ILE A 60 -7.07 7.05 2.79
N GLY A 61 -7.22 6.05 1.92
CA GLY A 61 -6.54 4.77 2.05
C GLY A 61 -5.01 4.92 2.06
N TYR A 62 -4.44 5.61 1.08
CA TYR A 62 -3.00 5.91 1.02
C TYR A 62 -2.51 6.60 2.28
N LEU A 63 -3.24 7.58 2.81
CA LEU A 63 -2.88 8.28 4.04
C LEU A 63 -2.73 7.31 5.22
N PHE A 64 -3.69 6.40 5.40
CA PHE A 64 -3.65 5.42 6.48
C PHE A 64 -2.60 4.32 6.25
N LEU A 65 -2.42 3.86 5.02
CA LEU A 65 -1.40 2.85 4.69
C LEU A 65 0.02 3.41 4.85
N ALA A 66 0.25 4.66 4.44
CA ALA A 66 1.49 5.37 4.73
C ALA A 66 1.69 5.52 6.24
N ALA A 67 0.67 5.93 7.00
CA ALA A 67 0.74 6.03 8.45
C ALA A 67 1.08 4.70 9.13
N HIS A 68 0.57 3.57 8.61
CA HIS A 68 0.97 2.23 9.03
C HIS A 68 2.48 2.01 8.84
N LEU A 69 3.00 2.23 7.63
CA LEU A 69 4.40 2.03 7.29
C LEU A 69 5.34 2.96 8.06
N PHE A 70 5.01 4.24 8.19
CA PHE A 70 5.81 5.20 8.96
C PHE A 70 5.83 4.87 10.46
N THR A 71 4.74 4.33 11.00
CA THR A 71 4.70 3.85 12.40
C THR A 71 5.66 2.68 12.60
N VAL A 72 5.69 1.71 11.66
CA VAL A 72 6.63 0.60 11.67
C VAL A 72 8.06 1.10 11.51
N LEU A 73 8.32 1.97 10.53
CA LEU A 73 9.62 2.53 10.23
C LEU A 73 10.22 3.25 11.44
N ARG A 74 9.40 4.06 12.14
CA ARG A 74 9.81 4.75 13.37
C ARG A 74 10.24 3.77 14.46
N PHE A 75 9.55 2.64 14.58
CA PHE A 75 9.87 1.62 15.57
C PHE A 75 11.17 0.89 15.27
N ILE A 76 11.39 0.55 14.00
CA ILE A 76 12.59 -0.20 13.58
C ILE A 76 13.78 0.71 13.26
N ARG A 77 13.67 2.04 13.47
CA ARG A 77 14.67 3.03 13.07
C ARG A 77 16.09 2.70 13.51
N SER A 78 16.27 2.17 14.72
CA SER A 78 17.58 1.78 15.26
C SER A 78 18.21 0.58 14.56
N ARG A 79 17.41 -0.22 13.83
CA ARG A 79 17.86 -1.37 13.04
C ARG A 79 18.23 -1.01 11.59
N ILE A 80 17.89 0.20 11.14
CA ILE A 80 18.15 0.64 9.76
C ILE A 80 19.64 0.97 9.61
N LYS A 81 20.30 0.29 8.69
CA LYS A 81 21.72 0.53 8.36
C LYS A 81 21.84 1.59 7.27
N LEU A 82 22.96 2.31 7.25
CA LEU A 82 23.26 3.28 6.19
C LEU A 82 23.19 2.64 4.80
N MET A 83 23.67 1.41 4.64
CA MET A 83 23.59 0.68 3.38
C MET A 83 22.15 0.46 2.90
N THR A 84 21.20 0.26 3.81
CA THR A 84 19.77 0.16 3.45
C THR A 84 19.27 1.47 2.87
N ILE A 85 19.63 2.60 3.50
CA ILE A 85 19.26 3.94 3.02
C ILE A 85 19.85 4.18 1.63
N ILE A 86 21.14 3.89 1.43
CA ILE A 86 21.81 4.07 0.13
C ILE A 86 21.12 3.23 -0.96
N LEU A 87 20.87 1.94 -0.68
CA LEU A 87 20.23 1.05 -1.64
C LEU A 87 18.81 1.51 -1.99
N THR A 88 18.00 1.85 -0.98
CA THR A 88 16.65 2.37 -1.20
C THR A 88 16.69 3.68 -1.99
N SER A 89 17.60 4.61 -1.70
CA SER A 89 17.73 5.86 -2.44
C SER A 89 18.06 5.64 -3.91
N ILE A 90 18.96 4.70 -4.23
CA ILE A 90 19.30 4.35 -5.63
C ILE A 90 18.06 3.78 -6.34
N VAL A 91 17.37 2.83 -5.73
CA VAL A 91 16.18 2.22 -6.33
C VAL A 91 15.06 3.24 -6.52
N THR A 92 14.85 4.12 -5.53
CA THR A 92 13.84 5.19 -5.61
C THR A 92 14.17 6.18 -6.72
N LEU A 93 15.45 6.54 -6.88
CA LEU A 93 15.88 7.43 -7.98
C LEU A 93 15.63 6.79 -9.35
N LEU A 94 15.91 5.50 -9.51
CA LEU A 94 15.62 4.76 -10.75
C LEU A 94 14.11 4.71 -11.03
N PHE A 95 13.31 4.50 -9.99
CA PHE A 95 11.85 4.45 -10.10
C PHE A 95 11.25 5.82 -10.48
N ILE A 96 11.69 6.90 -9.83
CA ILE A 96 11.30 8.28 -10.20
C ILE A 96 11.74 8.61 -11.63
N THR A 97 12.96 8.24 -12.02
CA THR A 97 13.46 8.46 -13.39
C THR A 97 12.61 7.72 -14.41
N TYR A 98 12.19 6.49 -14.10
CA TYR A 98 11.29 5.72 -14.94
C TYR A 98 9.94 6.43 -15.12
N ILE A 99 9.31 6.88 -14.04
CA ILE A 99 8.04 7.63 -14.10
C ILE A 99 8.22 8.91 -14.92
N ALA A 100 9.30 9.66 -14.67
CA ALA A 100 9.59 10.90 -15.37
C ALA A 100 9.70 10.71 -16.90
N ILE A 101 10.33 9.63 -17.34
CA ILE A 101 10.51 9.32 -18.77
C ILE A 101 9.20 8.86 -19.42
N ASN A 102 8.35 8.13 -18.71
CA ASN A 102 7.17 7.49 -19.32
C ASN A 102 5.89 8.31 -19.18
N LEU A 103 5.73 9.07 -18.09
CA LEU A 103 4.51 9.83 -17.81
C LEU A 103 4.51 11.19 -18.50
N PHE A 104 5.62 11.94 -18.49
CA PHE A 104 5.67 13.33 -19.00
C PHE A 104 5.58 13.50 -20.52
N PRO A 105 6.05 12.58 -21.39
CA PRO A 105 5.93 12.74 -22.84
C PRO A 105 4.53 12.45 -23.40
N SER A 106 3.59 12.01 -22.57
CA SER A 106 2.25 11.67 -23.04
C SER A 106 1.45 12.95 -23.36
N SER A 107 1.48 13.33 -24.65
CA SER A 107 0.86 14.53 -25.22
C SER A 107 -0.64 14.69 -24.95
N ARG A 108 -1.33 13.62 -24.51
CA ARG A 108 -2.74 13.64 -24.13
C ARG A 108 -3.02 14.43 -22.85
N PHE A 109 -2.08 14.46 -21.90
CA PHE A 109 -2.30 15.10 -20.60
C PHE A 109 -2.20 16.62 -20.62
N LEU A 110 -1.30 17.18 -21.44
CA LEU A 110 -1.08 18.64 -21.53
C LEU A 110 -2.07 19.34 -22.47
N ALA A 111 -2.77 18.61 -23.33
CA ALA A 111 -3.62 19.19 -24.37
C ALA A 111 -5.12 19.19 -24.03
N GLU A 112 -5.62 18.29 -23.16
CA GLU A 112 -7.07 18.07 -22.96
C GLU A 112 -7.54 17.97 -21.49
N GLY A 113 -6.64 18.00 -20.50
CA GLY A 113 -7.00 17.76 -19.09
C GLY A 113 -7.42 19.03 -18.30
N ASP A 114 -8.51 18.95 -17.53
CA ASP A 114 -8.83 19.91 -16.47
C ASP A 114 -7.73 19.92 -15.38
N PHE A 115 -7.51 21.06 -14.72
CA PHE A 115 -6.51 21.21 -13.67
C PHE A 115 -6.70 20.17 -12.55
N THR A 116 -7.95 19.83 -12.24
CA THR A 116 -8.30 18.79 -11.25
C THR A 116 -7.73 17.42 -11.65
N SER A 117 -7.92 17.01 -12.90
CA SER A 117 -7.42 15.73 -13.44
C SER A 117 -5.89 15.70 -13.44
N PHE A 118 -5.24 16.82 -13.74
CA PHE A 118 -3.79 16.94 -13.66
C PHE A 118 -3.29 16.74 -12.22
N VAL A 119 -3.90 17.41 -11.24
CA VAL A 119 -3.54 17.28 -9.82
C VAL A 119 -3.69 15.82 -9.37
N VAL A 120 -4.81 15.19 -9.67
CA VAL A 120 -5.07 13.78 -9.29
C VAL A 120 -4.03 12.84 -9.93
N THR A 121 -3.75 13.02 -11.23
CA THR A 121 -2.78 12.20 -11.96
C THR A 121 -1.37 12.28 -11.37
N ILE A 122 -0.91 13.48 -10.98
CA ILE A 122 0.41 13.64 -10.34
C ILE A 122 0.40 13.14 -8.89
N THR A 123 -0.76 13.19 -8.22
CA THR A 123 -0.88 12.77 -6.83
C THR A 123 -0.65 11.26 -6.68
N TYR A 124 -1.17 10.42 -7.58
CA TYR A 124 -0.98 8.96 -7.50
C TYR A 124 0.50 8.53 -7.42
N PRO A 125 1.39 8.94 -8.34
CA PRO A 125 2.80 8.62 -8.23
C PRO A 125 3.48 9.09 -6.93
N ILE A 126 3.07 10.24 -6.41
CA ILE A 126 3.60 10.74 -5.13
C ILE A 126 3.14 9.84 -3.98
N LEU A 127 1.87 9.45 -3.98
CA LEU A 127 1.29 8.56 -2.96
C LEU A 127 1.91 7.15 -3.06
N ASP A 128 2.17 6.64 -4.26
CA ASP A 128 2.88 5.38 -4.45
C ASP A 128 4.31 5.45 -3.90
N MET A 129 5.02 6.57 -4.10
CA MET A 129 6.33 6.76 -3.46
C MET A 129 6.25 6.74 -1.93
N MET A 130 5.16 7.28 -1.37
CA MET A 130 4.92 7.23 0.08
C MET A 130 4.71 5.81 0.60
N LEU A 131 4.30 4.85 -0.23
CA LEU A 131 4.21 3.44 0.13
C LEU A 131 5.50 2.67 -0.23
N PHE A 132 6.03 2.90 -1.42
CA PHE A 132 7.20 2.22 -1.99
C PHE A 132 8.44 2.38 -1.12
N VAL A 133 8.81 3.62 -0.80
CA VAL A 133 10.06 3.94 -0.08
C VAL A 133 10.08 3.30 1.31
N PRO A 134 9.11 3.54 2.20
CA PRO A 134 9.15 2.92 3.53
C PRO A 134 8.98 1.41 3.48
N SER A 135 8.21 0.86 2.52
CA SER A 135 8.10 -0.60 2.35
C SER A 135 9.44 -1.24 2.02
N MET A 136 10.20 -0.67 1.08
CA MET A 136 11.56 -1.12 0.74
C MET A 136 12.49 -1.08 1.95
N ILE A 137 12.48 0.01 2.72
CA ILE A 137 13.34 0.12 3.92
C ILE A 137 12.96 -0.96 4.93
N ILE A 138 11.67 -1.19 5.18
CA ILE A 138 11.19 -2.19 6.14
C ILE A 138 11.62 -3.59 5.70
N LEU A 139 11.44 -3.94 4.43
CA LEU A 139 11.79 -5.26 3.89
C LEU A 139 13.29 -5.56 3.96
N ILE A 140 14.14 -4.56 3.70
CA ILE A 140 15.61 -4.74 3.77
C ILE A 140 16.11 -4.72 5.22
N SER A 141 15.47 -3.90 6.09
CA SER A 141 15.92 -3.71 7.47
C SER A 141 15.49 -4.84 8.41
N LEU A 142 14.31 -5.43 8.18
CA LEU A 142 13.80 -6.52 9.00
C LEU A 142 14.41 -7.85 8.54
N ARG A 143 15.16 -8.48 9.44
CA ARG A 143 15.64 -9.86 9.25
C ARG A 143 14.54 -10.85 9.61
N LYS A 144 14.49 -11.95 8.87
CA LYS A 144 13.49 -13.03 9.02
C LYS A 144 13.51 -13.73 10.39
N ASP A 145 14.53 -13.48 11.21
CA ASP A 145 14.73 -14.16 12.49
C ASP A 145 13.78 -13.68 13.61
N ASP A 146 13.10 -12.54 13.41
CA ASP A 146 12.14 -12.00 14.37
C ASP A 146 10.70 -12.35 13.95
N VAL A 147 10.14 -13.39 14.58
CA VAL A 147 8.78 -13.90 14.30
C VAL A 147 7.70 -12.82 14.40
N GLN A 148 7.93 -11.80 15.24
CA GLN A 148 7.00 -10.67 15.41
C GLN A 148 7.05 -9.68 14.24
N SER A 149 8.11 -9.74 13.42
CA SER A 149 8.30 -8.89 12.24
C SER A 149 7.63 -9.44 10.98
N ILE A 150 7.26 -10.73 10.95
CA ILE A 150 6.66 -11.38 9.78
C ILE A 150 5.46 -10.61 9.22
N PRO A 151 4.47 -10.18 10.02
CA PRO A 151 3.30 -9.56 9.43
C PRO A 151 3.57 -8.10 8.99
N TRP A 152 4.63 -7.45 9.50
CA TRP A 152 5.14 -6.20 8.91
C TRP A 152 5.89 -6.42 7.59
N ILE A 153 6.67 -7.51 7.48
CA ILE A 153 7.32 -7.90 6.23
C ILE A 153 6.25 -8.17 5.16
N LEU A 154 5.21 -8.93 5.52
CA LEU A 154 4.12 -9.24 4.59
C LEU A 154 3.34 -7.99 4.20
N SER A 155 2.93 -7.13 5.16
CA SER A 155 2.20 -5.90 4.81
C SER A 155 3.03 -4.93 3.97
N SER A 156 4.34 -4.79 4.24
CA SER A 156 5.23 -3.99 3.39
C SER A 156 5.47 -4.60 2.01
N LEU A 157 5.59 -5.92 1.90
CA LEU A 157 5.70 -6.59 0.59
C LEU A 157 4.45 -6.37 -0.25
N SER A 158 3.29 -6.50 0.38
CA SER A 158 1.98 -6.23 -0.20
C SER A 158 1.93 -4.83 -0.84
N LEU A 159 2.17 -3.80 -0.03
CA LEU A 159 2.09 -2.40 -0.46
C LEU A 159 3.18 -2.04 -1.49
N LEU A 160 4.33 -2.71 -1.45
CA LEU A 160 5.35 -2.57 -2.49
C LEU A 160 4.89 -3.16 -3.83
N VAL A 161 4.29 -4.35 -3.82
CA VAL A 161 3.73 -5.00 -5.02
C VAL A 161 2.61 -4.14 -5.60
N ASN A 162 1.75 -3.58 -4.75
CA ASN A 162 0.67 -2.69 -5.14
C ASN A 162 1.18 -1.42 -5.85
N ALA A 163 2.11 -0.68 -5.23
CA ALA A 163 2.68 0.55 -5.81
C ALA A 163 3.43 0.29 -7.14
N VAL A 164 4.02 -0.89 -7.33
CA VAL A 164 4.63 -1.27 -8.62
C VAL A 164 3.57 -1.60 -9.66
N ALA A 165 2.47 -2.24 -9.25
CA ALA A 165 1.36 -2.56 -10.13
C ALA A 165 0.66 -1.30 -10.62
N ASP A 166 0.42 -0.32 -9.73
CA ASP A 166 -0.28 0.93 -10.06
C ASP A 166 0.45 1.73 -11.13
N GLU A 167 1.73 2.06 -10.89
CA GLU A 167 2.55 2.78 -11.86
C GLU A 167 2.62 2.09 -13.23
N ARG A 168 2.69 0.76 -13.24
CA ARG A 168 2.79 -0.01 -14.48
C ARG A 168 1.45 -0.14 -15.21
N TYR A 169 0.37 -0.30 -14.46
CA TYR A 169 -0.99 -0.31 -14.97
C TYR A 169 -1.29 1.04 -15.64
N VAL A 170 -1.07 2.16 -14.93
CA VAL A 170 -1.30 3.51 -15.47
C VAL A 170 -0.45 3.75 -16.71
N ASN A 171 0.83 3.40 -16.68
CA ASN A 171 1.70 3.56 -17.83
C ASN A 171 1.21 2.75 -19.05
N ASP A 172 0.78 1.50 -18.88
CA ASP A 172 0.28 0.69 -20.00
C ASP A 172 -1.10 1.17 -20.49
N PHE A 173 -1.96 1.63 -19.58
CA PHE A 173 -3.24 2.23 -19.91
C PHE A 173 -3.07 3.51 -20.76
N VAL A 174 -2.26 4.47 -20.29
CA VAL A 174 -2.01 5.75 -20.97
C VAL A 174 -1.38 5.56 -22.35
N ASN A 175 -0.52 4.56 -22.50
CA ASN A 175 0.10 4.22 -23.78
C ASN A 175 -0.77 3.33 -24.68
N GLY A 176 -2.01 3.01 -24.29
CA GLY A 176 -2.93 2.18 -25.07
C GLY A 176 -2.53 0.71 -25.17
N ARG A 177 -1.65 0.22 -24.29
CA ARG A 177 -1.22 -1.19 -24.21
C ARG A 177 -2.20 -2.03 -23.38
N LEU A 178 -3.47 -2.01 -23.77
CA LEU A 178 -4.58 -2.62 -23.01
C LEU A 178 -4.42 -4.14 -22.78
N HIS A 179 -3.70 -4.83 -23.67
CA HIS A 179 -3.41 -6.27 -23.55
C HIS A 179 -2.57 -6.63 -22.32
N ASN A 180 -1.82 -5.68 -21.76
CA ASN A 180 -0.99 -5.90 -20.57
C ASN A 180 -1.76 -5.66 -19.25
N LEU A 181 -2.96 -5.06 -19.29
CA LEU A 181 -3.66 -4.68 -18.05
C LEU A 181 -3.97 -5.91 -17.18
N LEU A 182 -4.37 -7.01 -17.81
CA LEU A 182 -4.62 -8.28 -17.11
C LEU A 182 -3.36 -8.82 -16.41
N PHE A 183 -2.17 -8.55 -16.93
CA PHE A 183 -0.92 -8.92 -16.27
C PHE A 183 -0.74 -8.13 -14.96
N TRP A 184 -1.04 -6.83 -14.97
CA TRP A 184 -0.95 -5.98 -13.79
C TRP A 184 -2.07 -6.28 -12.78
N ASP A 185 -3.25 -6.70 -13.23
CA ASP A 185 -4.35 -7.16 -12.35
C ASP A 185 -3.93 -8.36 -11.46
N ILE A 186 -3.08 -9.25 -11.98
CA ILE A 186 -2.53 -10.36 -11.19
C ILE A 186 -1.70 -9.84 -10.01
N PHE A 187 -1.01 -8.71 -10.17
CA PHE A 187 -0.24 -8.11 -9.08
C PHE A 187 -1.15 -7.51 -8.01
N TYR A 188 -2.27 -6.88 -8.37
CA TYR A 188 -3.27 -6.43 -7.40
C TYR A 188 -3.86 -7.60 -6.62
N VAL A 189 -4.20 -8.71 -7.28
CA VAL A 189 -4.68 -9.92 -6.60
C VAL A 189 -3.59 -10.48 -5.68
N THR A 190 -2.34 -10.48 -6.12
CA THR A 190 -1.20 -10.96 -5.33
C THR A 190 -1.00 -10.10 -4.08
N ASP A 191 -1.10 -8.78 -4.20
CA ASP A 191 -1.10 -7.86 -3.05
C ASP A 191 -2.18 -8.27 -2.03
N PHE A 192 -3.44 -8.41 -2.43
CA PHE A 192 -4.49 -8.81 -1.49
C PHE A 192 -4.22 -10.15 -0.79
N ILE A 193 -3.65 -11.14 -1.49
CA ILE A 193 -3.28 -12.44 -0.90
C ILE A 193 -2.17 -12.27 0.15
N ILE A 194 -1.14 -11.49 -0.16
CA ILE A 194 -0.02 -11.21 0.76
C ILE A 194 -0.55 -10.44 1.99
N MET A 195 -1.40 -9.44 1.79
CA MET A 195 -2.04 -8.66 2.85
C MET A 195 -2.88 -9.54 3.78
N ALA A 196 -3.68 -10.44 3.20
CA ALA A 196 -4.47 -11.40 3.97
C ALA A 196 -3.56 -12.32 4.81
N GLY A 197 -2.43 -12.76 4.24
CA GLY A 197 -1.39 -13.50 4.96
C GLY A 197 -0.81 -12.72 6.15
N ALA A 198 -0.54 -11.42 5.97
CA ALA A 198 -0.07 -10.54 7.04
C ALA A 198 -1.06 -10.49 8.22
N LEU A 199 -2.34 -10.24 7.92
CA LEU A 199 -3.40 -10.15 8.91
C LEU A 199 -3.66 -11.50 9.60
N PHE A 200 -3.63 -12.60 8.85
CA PHE A 200 -3.79 -13.95 9.40
C PHE A 200 -2.65 -14.29 10.36
N TRP A 201 -1.40 -14.00 9.97
CA TRP A 201 -0.24 -14.24 10.81
C TRP A 201 -0.33 -13.46 12.12
N TYR A 202 -0.64 -12.16 12.01
CA TYR A 202 -0.81 -11.29 13.18
C TYR A 202 -1.92 -11.83 14.11
N TYR A 203 -3.06 -12.22 13.56
CA TYR A 203 -4.17 -12.80 14.33
C TYR A 203 -3.81 -14.13 15.03
N ARG A 204 -3.03 -15.00 14.38
CA ARG A 204 -2.75 -16.35 14.89
C ARG A 204 -1.57 -16.40 15.87
N PHE A 205 -0.51 -15.65 15.60
CA PHE A 205 0.79 -15.83 16.25
C PHE A 205 1.24 -14.65 17.13
N HIS A 206 0.57 -13.49 17.06
CA HIS A 206 0.87 -12.39 17.96
C HIS A 206 0.28 -12.70 19.36
N ILE A 207 1.13 -13.13 20.29
CA ILE A 207 0.70 -13.50 21.65
C ILE A 207 0.64 -12.23 22.49
N SER A 208 -0.56 -11.79 22.90
CA SER A 208 -0.71 -10.80 23.97
C SER A 208 -0.03 -11.32 25.24
N PRO A 209 0.79 -10.51 25.93
CA PRO A 209 1.45 -10.91 27.18
C PRO A 209 0.46 -11.35 28.29
N GLU A 210 -0.84 -11.00 28.19
CA GLU A 210 -1.87 -11.48 29.10
C GLU A 210 -2.10 -12.99 29.03
N ARG A 211 -1.98 -13.61 27.84
CA ARG A 211 -2.05 -15.08 27.72
C ARG A 211 -0.89 -15.79 28.41
N ARG A 212 0.24 -15.11 28.62
CA ARG A 212 1.39 -15.66 29.33
C ARG A 212 1.17 -15.66 30.84
N LYS A 213 0.49 -14.64 31.38
CA LYS A 213 0.17 -14.58 32.82
C LYS A 213 -0.84 -15.64 33.26
N MET A 214 -1.83 -15.96 32.42
CA MET A 214 -2.81 -17.03 32.71
C MET A 214 -2.23 -18.45 32.67
N LYS A 215 -1.07 -18.66 32.02
CA LYS A 215 -0.41 -19.99 31.98
C LYS A 215 0.57 -20.24 33.12
N ILE A 216 0.95 -19.21 33.88
CA ILE A 216 1.93 -19.32 34.98
C ILE A 216 1.21 -19.37 36.35
N THR A 217 -0.12 -19.23 36.36
CA THR A 217 -0.97 -19.23 37.56
C THR A 217 -1.96 -20.40 37.62
N GLY A 218 -1.78 -21.42 36.79
CA GLY A 218 -2.59 -22.65 36.81
C GLY A 218 -1.82 -23.82 37.39
#